data_AF-A0A9D2THH0-F1
#
_entry.id   AF-A0A9D2THH0-F1
#
_cell.length_a   1.000
_cell.length_b   1.000
_cell.length_c   1.000
_cell.angle_alpha   90.00
_cell.angle_beta   90.00
_cell.angle_gamma   90.00
#
_symmetry.space_group_name_H-M   'P 1'
#
loop_
_entity.id
_entity.type
_entity.pdbx_description
1 polymer ?
#
loop_
_entity_poly.entity_id
_entity_poly.type
_entity_poly.pdbx_seq_one_letter_code
_entity_poly.pdbx_strand_id
1 'polypeptide(L)'
;MSIPEPRTHEEIPMETIARRHLPRLGAAALGAASAVAAVPLSASARPVGGTERTAAGAADLLRRMRVATRTATADGPVWSPLATGFASVPTDELPLGAVGGLGGPVIDVTTAEELADALQHEGPAVVLVHGSIQVPFGTMLDVSSSTSVLGHGRGAEIVGGGLRLLEVSDVVIRNLTFRDSFIAADWDGKSEENDNDGIRVDTSDHVWIDHCEFARLGDGQVDVRKDSTNVTVSWCVLRDHNKTLGVGWTDNVVTTLTLHHLWFSNTHQRNGSIDNVALCHVYNCLLEGVSSYGMASRGASQLLVEHSVFDSVRNAIGASDPDSRVAQRGNVDDGSWGFWEDTGIDADPADHYRYALDPVDELRTLLHRHAGPHVRRERVPSRIHVAQDGSGDVLSVHAAVGAAARAGHQVEILVHPGTYREVVTVWPGLEGLVIRGASGDPEDVVITYDKPAQDWATLTVLAEDVTLADLTLENLYEDADGADRPAHPLRSADETTVLANVRLLGGDHQISDPRD
;
A
#
# COMPACT_ATOMS: atom_id res chain seq x y z
N MET A 1 57.06 23.75 17.68
CA MET A 1 57.18 22.68 18.70
C MET A 1 55.95 22.79 19.58
N SER A 2 55.33 21.65 19.89
CA SER A 2 54.06 21.44 20.61
C SER A 2 52.80 21.37 19.74
N ILE A 3 52.50 20.12 19.40
CA ILE A 3 51.24 19.57 18.87
C ILE A 3 50.23 19.50 20.03
N PRO A 4 48.94 19.81 19.84
CA PRO A 4 47.87 19.24 20.65
C PRO A 4 47.16 18.10 19.89
N GLU A 5 46.91 17.02 20.63
CA GLU A 5 46.27 15.76 20.23
C GLU A 5 44.82 15.91 19.71
N PRO A 6 44.31 14.92 18.94
CA PRO A 6 42.95 14.93 18.41
C PRO A 6 41.92 14.66 19.51
N ARG A 7 40.88 15.49 19.58
CA ARG A 7 39.70 15.23 20.42
C ARG A 7 38.86 14.14 19.78
N THR A 8 38.50 13.18 20.61
CA THR A 8 37.57 12.07 20.37
C THR A 8 36.21 12.57 19.92
N HIS A 9 35.60 11.87 18.96
CA HIS A 9 34.21 12.01 18.57
C HIS A 9 33.29 11.83 19.79
N GLU A 10 32.53 12.87 20.14
CA GLU A 10 31.32 12.73 20.96
C GLU A 10 30.17 12.40 20.02
N GLU A 11 29.55 11.23 20.25
CA GLU A 11 28.26 10.85 19.69
C GLU A 11 27.19 11.87 20.14
N ILE A 12 26.48 12.43 19.17
CA ILE A 12 25.26 13.21 19.42
C ILE A 12 24.12 12.19 19.51
N PRO A 13 23.42 12.05 20.66
CA PRO A 13 22.31 11.12 20.78
C PRO A 13 21.07 11.67 20.09
N MET A 14 20.40 10.83 19.28
CA MET A 14 19.05 11.07 18.77
C MET A 14 18.09 11.30 19.94
N GLU A 15 17.29 12.36 19.86
CA GLU A 15 16.23 12.68 20.81
C GLU A 15 15.16 11.58 20.83
N THR A 16 15.14 10.85 21.94
CA THR A 16 14.10 9.88 22.31
C THR A 16 12.75 10.58 22.44
N ILE A 17 11.80 10.25 21.57
CA ILE A 17 10.39 10.62 21.73
C ILE A 17 9.87 9.97 23.02
N ALA A 18 9.49 10.81 23.99
CA ALA A 18 9.03 10.39 25.31
C ALA A 18 7.69 9.63 25.22
N ARG A 19 7.71 8.35 25.60
CA ARG A 19 6.52 7.51 25.86
C ARG A 19 5.71 8.13 27.02
N ARG A 20 4.50 8.63 26.76
CA ARG A 20 3.57 9.04 27.82
C ARG A 20 2.94 7.81 28.48
N HIS A 21 3.19 7.65 29.77
CA HIS A 21 2.53 6.67 30.64
C HIS A 21 1.04 7.00 30.83
N LEU A 22 0.17 6.03 30.51
CA LEU A 22 -1.21 6.00 30.96
C LEU A 22 -1.26 5.51 32.43
N PRO A 23 -2.01 6.18 33.33
CA PRO A 23 -2.11 5.74 34.72
C PRO A 23 -3.03 4.52 34.86
N ARG A 24 -2.57 3.56 35.66
CA ARG A 24 -3.35 2.43 36.17
C ARG A 24 -4.55 2.93 36.96
N LEU A 25 -5.77 2.61 36.51
CA LEU A 25 -6.97 2.77 37.32
C LEU A 25 -7.12 1.56 38.24
N GLY A 26 -7.14 1.86 39.55
CA GLY A 26 -7.28 0.88 40.62
C GLY A 26 -8.69 0.29 40.71
N ALA A 27 -8.72 -0.97 41.09
CA ALA A 27 -9.93 -1.71 41.41
C ALA A 27 -10.68 -1.09 42.59
N ALA A 28 -11.99 -0.92 42.45
CA ALA A 28 -12.92 -0.74 43.56
C ALA A 28 -14.07 -1.74 43.40
N ALA A 29 -14.13 -2.68 44.33
CA ALA A 29 -15.22 -3.62 44.49
C ALA A 29 -16.45 -2.92 45.11
N LEU A 30 -17.63 -3.18 44.59
CA LEU A 30 -18.89 -3.11 45.33
C LEU A 30 -19.89 -4.06 44.69
N GLY A 31 -20.37 -5.02 45.48
CA GLY A 31 -21.33 -6.01 45.06
C GLY A 31 -22.77 -5.49 45.08
N ALA A 32 -23.61 -6.15 44.28
CA ALA A 32 -25.03 -6.31 44.58
C ALA A 32 -25.49 -7.62 43.93
N ALA A 33 -25.91 -8.56 44.78
CA ALA A 33 -26.59 -9.78 44.37
C ALA A 33 -27.97 -9.44 43.82
N SER A 34 -28.38 -10.07 42.73
CA SER A 34 -29.78 -10.20 42.35
C SER A 34 -29.99 -11.56 41.72
N ALA A 35 -30.73 -12.39 42.44
CA ALA A 35 -31.18 -13.71 42.02
C ALA A 35 -32.27 -13.56 40.95
N VAL A 36 -32.10 -14.22 39.81
CA VAL A 36 -33.18 -14.50 38.88
C VAL A 36 -33.15 -15.99 38.54
N ALA A 37 -34.32 -16.59 38.67
CA ALA A 37 -34.57 -18.02 38.65
C ALA A 37 -34.18 -18.69 37.31
N ALA A 38 -33.53 -19.84 37.41
CA ALA A 38 -33.31 -20.75 36.30
C ALA A 38 -34.63 -21.42 35.88
N VAL A 39 -34.98 -21.30 34.61
CA VAL A 39 -35.98 -22.15 33.93
C VAL A 39 -35.20 -23.12 33.03
N PRO A 40 -35.37 -24.45 33.17
CA PRO A 40 -34.73 -25.38 32.26
C PRO A 40 -35.54 -25.43 30.96
N LEU A 41 -35.09 -24.73 29.93
CA LEU A 41 -35.55 -24.98 28.57
C LEU A 41 -34.68 -26.08 27.97
N SER A 42 -35.14 -27.33 28.12
CA SER A 42 -34.71 -28.40 27.23
C SER A 42 -35.31 -28.14 25.85
N ALA A 43 -34.52 -27.53 24.97
CA ALA A 43 -34.76 -27.60 23.54
C ALA A 43 -33.50 -28.19 22.92
N SER A 44 -33.52 -29.49 22.62
CA SER A 44 -32.55 -30.06 21.70
C SER A 44 -32.86 -29.50 20.30
N ALA A 45 -32.34 -28.32 20.01
CA ALA A 45 -32.17 -27.90 18.64
C ALA A 45 -31.06 -28.79 18.05
N ARG A 46 -31.42 -29.71 17.16
CA ARG A 46 -30.43 -30.33 16.26
C ARG A 46 -29.73 -29.17 15.55
N PRO A 47 -28.39 -29.14 15.47
CA PRO A 47 -27.71 -28.15 14.66
C PRO A 47 -28.20 -28.32 13.23
N VAL A 48 -28.84 -27.28 12.70
CA VAL A 48 -29.04 -27.15 11.26
C VAL A 48 -27.63 -27.05 10.70
N GLY A 49 -27.24 -28.08 9.93
CA GLY A 49 -25.85 -28.39 9.63
C GLY A 49 -25.06 -27.17 9.16
N GLY A 50 -24.04 -26.81 9.94
CA GLY A 50 -22.97 -25.95 9.46
C GLY A 50 -22.33 -26.66 8.28
N THR A 51 -22.39 -26.04 7.10
CA THR A 51 -21.60 -26.51 5.96
C THR A 51 -20.14 -26.53 6.40
N GLU A 52 -19.50 -27.70 6.37
CA GLU A 52 -18.10 -27.86 6.77
C GLU A 52 -17.21 -26.85 6.03
N ARG A 53 -16.30 -26.19 6.76
CA ARG A 53 -15.26 -25.29 6.23
C ARG A 53 -14.29 -26.12 5.38
N THR A 54 -14.67 -26.33 4.11
CA THR A 54 -13.99 -27.22 3.19
C THR A 54 -13.46 -26.47 1.98
N ALA A 55 -12.42 -27.01 1.35
CA ALA A 55 -11.92 -26.51 0.06
C ALA A 55 -13.02 -26.42 -1.02
N ALA A 56 -14.00 -27.34 -0.99
CA ALA A 56 -15.14 -27.32 -1.90
C ALA A 56 -16.09 -26.13 -1.66
N GLY A 57 -16.30 -25.77 -0.39
CA GLY A 57 -17.06 -24.57 -0.02
C GLY A 57 -16.34 -23.29 -0.43
N ALA A 58 -15.01 -23.24 -0.24
CA ALA A 58 -14.21 -22.10 -0.66
C ALA A 58 -14.25 -21.89 -2.19
N ALA A 59 -14.27 -22.99 -2.97
CA ALA A 59 -14.50 -22.92 -4.42
C ALA A 59 -15.93 -22.46 -4.82
N ASP A 60 -16.94 -22.60 -3.94
CA ASP A 60 -18.27 -22.01 -4.16
C ASP A 60 -18.24 -20.48 -4.01
N LEU A 61 -17.45 -19.95 -3.08
CA LEU A 61 -17.30 -18.50 -2.92
C LEU A 61 -16.74 -17.84 -4.19
N LEU A 62 -15.77 -18.46 -4.87
CA LEU A 62 -15.29 -17.97 -6.16
C LEU A 62 -16.40 -17.88 -7.23
N ARG A 63 -17.34 -18.85 -7.23
CA ARG A 63 -18.52 -18.78 -8.13
C ARG A 63 -19.45 -17.63 -7.76
N ARG A 64 -19.66 -17.39 -6.46
CA ARG A 64 -20.48 -16.28 -5.97
C ARG A 64 -19.87 -14.92 -6.29
N MET A 65 -18.56 -14.77 -6.15
CA MET A 65 -17.81 -13.58 -6.58
C MET A 65 -17.81 -13.39 -8.11
N ARG A 66 -18.24 -14.39 -8.89
CA ARG A 66 -18.23 -14.39 -10.37
C ARG A 66 -16.84 -14.13 -10.97
N VAL A 67 -15.81 -14.68 -10.35
CA VAL A 67 -14.42 -14.55 -10.81
C VAL A 67 -13.98 -15.74 -11.66
N ALA A 68 -12.88 -15.58 -12.39
CA ALA A 68 -12.36 -16.63 -13.26
C ALA A 68 -11.61 -17.70 -12.46
N THR A 69 -11.94 -18.97 -12.66
CA THR A 69 -11.37 -20.09 -11.86
C THR A 69 -10.48 -21.05 -12.65
N ARG A 70 -10.24 -20.76 -13.93
CA ARG A 70 -9.51 -21.68 -14.84
C ARG A 70 -8.08 -21.26 -15.14
N THR A 71 -7.67 -20.08 -14.70
CA THR A 71 -6.31 -19.58 -14.91
C THR A 71 -5.43 -20.00 -13.76
N ALA A 72 -4.24 -20.49 -14.08
CA ALA A 72 -3.23 -20.88 -13.11
C ALA A 72 -1.86 -20.41 -13.58
N THR A 73 -0.96 -20.27 -12.62
CA THR A 73 0.46 -20.00 -12.78
C THR A 73 1.26 -21.17 -12.20
N ALA A 74 2.58 -21.05 -12.10
CA ALA A 74 3.41 -22.04 -11.41
C ALA A 74 3.03 -22.20 -9.93
N ASP A 75 2.63 -21.11 -9.27
CA ASP A 75 2.22 -21.06 -7.86
C ASP A 75 0.78 -21.57 -7.62
N GLY A 76 0.08 -21.99 -8.68
CA GLY A 76 -1.27 -22.54 -8.60
C GLY A 76 -2.33 -21.63 -9.22
N PRO A 77 -3.62 -21.77 -8.84
CA PRO A 77 -4.69 -20.97 -9.42
C PRO A 77 -4.50 -19.48 -9.11
N VAL A 78 -4.64 -18.62 -10.12
CA VAL A 78 -4.64 -17.15 -9.94
C VAL A 78 -5.67 -16.78 -8.88
N TRP A 79 -6.92 -17.20 -9.09
CA TRP A 79 -7.96 -17.10 -8.06
C TRP A 79 -7.96 -18.35 -7.19
N SER A 80 -7.03 -18.41 -6.23
CA SER A 80 -6.99 -19.53 -5.28
C SER A 80 -8.29 -19.61 -4.46
N PRO A 81 -8.84 -20.81 -4.19
CA PRO A 81 -9.97 -20.96 -3.29
C PRO A 81 -9.57 -20.81 -1.82
N LEU A 82 -8.33 -21.14 -1.44
CA LEU A 82 -7.83 -21.05 -0.07
C LEU A 82 -6.67 -20.06 0.01
N ALA A 83 -6.42 -19.54 1.20
CA ALA A 83 -5.28 -18.67 1.45
C ALA A 83 -3.95 -19.34 1.04
N THR A 84 -3.00 -18.52 0.62
CA THR A 84 -1.61 -18.87 0.32
C THR A 84 -0.70 -18.25 1.37
N GLY A 85 0.62 -18.50 1.29
CA GLY A 85 1.59 -17.85 2.17
C GLY A 85 1.38 -18.14 3.65
N PHE A 86 1.80 -17.23 4.51
CA PHE A 86 1.63 -17.37 5.96
C PHE A 86 0.16 -17.43 6.40
N ALA A 87 -0.77 -16.80 5.68
CA ALA A 87 -2.19 -16.91 6.00
C ALA A 87 -2.74 -18.32 5.81
N SER A 88 -2.05 -19.20 5.07
CA SER A 88 -2.41 -20.60 4.87
C SER A 88 -1.90 -21.54 5.97
N VAL A 89 -1.03 -21.06 6.86
CA VAL A 89 -0.42 -21.91 7.90
C VAL A 89 -1.51 -22.40 8.85
N PRO A 90 -1.65 -23.72 9.06
CA PRO A 90 -2.73 -24.26 9.86
C PRO A 90 -2.47 -24.14 11.37
N THR A 91 -3.54 -23.99 12.13
CA THR A 91 -3.57 -24.21 13.59
C THR A 91 -4.61 -25.28 13.95
N ASP A 92 -4.71 -25.64 15.23
CA ASP A 92 -5.75 -26.55 15.72
C ASP A 92 -7.15 -25.96 15.50
N GLU A 93 -7.30 -24.64 15.65
CA GLU A 93 -8.55 -23.89 15.43
C GLU A 93 -8.82 -23.61 13.95
N LEU A 94 -7.77 -23.42 13.14
CA LEU A 94 -7.83 -23.09 11.72
C LEU A 94 -7.04 -24.12 10.89
N PRO A 95 -7.55 -25.35 10.70
CA PRO A 95 -6.82 -26.42 10.03
C PRO A 95 -6.57 -26.20 8.53
N LEU A 96 -7.18 -25.15 7.95
CA LEU A 96 -6.97 -24.71 6.57
C LEU A 96 -6.30 -23.32 6.48
N GLY A 97 -5.80 -22.79 7.60
CA GLY A 97 -5.43 -21.38 7.72
C GLY A 97 -6.66 -20.46 7.63
N ALA A 98 -6.45 -19.25 7.13
CA ALA A 98 -7.49 -18.24 6.94
C ALA A 98 -8.55 -18.70 5.93
N VAL A 99 -9.81 -18.75 6.37
CA VAL A 99 -10.98 -19.07 5.53
C VAL A 99 -12.12 -18.05 5.72
N GLY A 100 -11.98 -17.12 6.66
CA GLY A 100 -12.92 -16.04 6.91
C GLY A 100 -14.31 -16.55 7.28
N GLY A 101 -15.31 -16.00 6.58
CA GLY A 101 -16.72 -16.32 6.77
C GLY A 101 -17.18 -17.65 6.20
N LEU A 102 -16.28 -18.49 5.71
CA LEU A 102 -16.65 -19.76 5.11
C LEU A 102 -17.51 -20.59 6.06
N GLY A 103 -18.66 -21.05 5.56
CA GLY A 103 -19.65 -21.81 6.33
C GLY A 103 -20.68 -20.96 7.09
N GLY A 104 -20.52 -19.64 7.08
CA GLY A 104 -21.48 -18.66 7.60
C GLY A 104 -22.56 -18.23 6.60
N PRO A 105 -23.52 -17.38 7.01
CA PRO A 105 -24.42 -16.70 6.10
C PRO A 105 -23.68 -15.84 5.07
N VAL A 106 -24.29 -15.70 3.90
CA VAL A 106 -23.88 -14.72 2.87
C VAL A 106 -24.81 -13.52 2.99
N ILE A 107 -24.23 -12.34 3.18
CA ILE A 107 -24.92 -11.06 3.39
C ILE A 107 -24.56 -10.14 2.23
N ASP A 108 -25.50 -9.89 1.33
CA ASP A 108 -25.32 -8.96 0.22
C ASP A 108 -25.45 -7.51 0.72
N VAL A 109 -24.50 -6.65 0.37
CA VAL A 109 -24.50 -5.23 0.77
C VAL A 109 -24.33 -4.31 -0.44
N THR A 110 -25.08 -3.20 -0.43
CA THR A 110 -25.11 -2.20 -1.51
C THR A 110 -24.95 -0.77 -0.99
N THR A 111 -25.00 -0.57 0.33
CA THR A 111 -24.88 0.74 0.97
C THR A 111 -23.86 0.72 2.10
N ALA A 112 -23.41 1.91 2.52
CA ALA A 112 -22.46 2.04 3.62
C ALA A 112 -23.02 1.55 4.97
N GLU A 113 -24.31 1.77 5.23
CA GLU A 113 -24.99 1.31 6.45
C GLU A 113 -25.06 -0.23 6.48
N GLU A 114 -25.53 -0.85 5.38
CA GLU A 114 -25.56 -2.31 5.25
C GLU A 114 -24.17 -2.93 5.39
N LEU A 115 -23.15 -2.31 4.79
CA LEU A 115 -21.76 -2.75 4.92
C LEU A 115 -21.29 -2.67 6.37
N ALA A 116 -21.46 -1.52 7.03
CA ALA A 116 -21.05 -1.33 8.41
C ALA A 116 -21.70 -2.34 9.36
N ASP A 117 -23.01 -2.58 9.20
CA ASP A 117 -23.74 -3.55 10.00
C ASP A 117 -23.28 -4.99 9.74
N ALA A 118 -23.09 -5.37 8.47
CA ALA A 118 -22.71 -6.73 8.09
C ALA A 118 -21.28 -7.10 8.56
N LEU A 119 -20.36 -6.14 8.62
CA LEU A 119 -18.99 -6.34 9.09
C LEU A 119 -18.89 -6.63 10.60
N GLN A 120 -19.96 -6.36 11.35
CA GLN A 120 -20.08 -6.59 12.80
C GLN A 120 -20.83 -7.88 13.13
N HIS A 121 -21.06 -8.76 12.14
CA HIS A 121 -21.76 -10.01 12.37
C HIS A 121 -21.01 -10.92 13.37
N GLU A 122 -21.73 -11.45 14.36
CA GLU A 122 -21.15 -12.39 15.34
C GLU A 122 -20.94 -13.78 14.72
N GLY A 123 -19.69 -14.23 14.72
CA GLY A 123 -19.30 -15.51 14.13
C GLY A 123 -19.23 -15.46 12.61
N PRO A 124 -19.06 -16.62 11.94
CA PRO A 124 -18.64 -16.64 10.55
C PRO A 124 -19.64 -15.95 9.63
N ALA A 125 -19.19 -15.03 8.76
CA ALA A 125 -20.06 -14.37 7.79
C ALA A 125 -19.33 -13.97 6.50
N VAL A 126 -20.00 -14.13 5.36
CA VAL A 126 -19.54 -13.68 4.05
C VAL A 126 -20.30 -12.41 3.68
N VAL A 127 -19.65 -11.26 3.80
CA VAL A 127 -20.15 -9.96 3.35
C VAL A 127 -19.81 -9.79 1.86
N LEU A 128 -20.83 -9.81 1.00
CA LEU A 128 -20.71 -9.74 -0.45
C LEU A 128 -21.07 -8.34 -0.94
N VAL A 129 -20.05 -7.57 -1.33
CA VAL A 129 -20.16 -6.15 -1.72
C VAL A 129 -20.53 -6.00 -3.19
N HIS A 130 -21.60 -5.25 -3.46
CA HIS A 130 -22.07 -4.99 -4.82
C HIS A 130 -21.85 -3.55 -5.23
N GLY A 131 -21.12 -3.36 -6.34
CA GLY A 131 -20.90 -2.04 -6.90
C GLY A 131 -20.06 -1.12 -6.01
N SER A 132 -20.17 0.18 -6.26
CA SER A 132 -19.41 1.20 -5.54
C SER A 132 -20.17 1.65 -4.30
N ILE A 133 -19.57 1.48 -3.11
CA ILE A 133 -20.10 1.95 -1.84
C ILE A 133 -19.27 3.14 -1.37
N GLN A 134 -19.87 4.32 -1.37
CA GLN A 134 -19.29 5.52 -0.77
C GLN A 134 -19.51 5.48 0.75
N VAL A 135 -18.44 5.47 1.52
CA VAL A 135 -18.49 5.65 2.98
C VAL A 135 -18.27 7.12 3.33
N PRO A 136 -18.65 7.58 4.54
CA PRO A 136 -18.27 8.91 5.00
C PRO A 136 -16.75 9.08 4.92
N PHE A 137 -16.30 10.24 4.41
CA PHE A 137 -14.89 10.48 4.15
C PHE A 137 -14.03 10.25 5.40
N GLY A 138 -12.93 9.51 5.27
CA GLY A 138 -12.01 9.14 6.34
C GLY A 138 -12.51 8.03 7.27
N THR A 139 -13.59 7.33 6.93
CA THR A 139 -14.11 6.26 7.80
C THR A 139 -13.26 4.99 7.70
N MET A 140 -12.89 4.43 8.86
CA MET A 140 -12.37 3.08 9.00
C MET A 140 -13.45 2.17 9.61
N LEU A 141 -13.99 1.25 8.82
CA LEU A 141 -15.01 0.30 9.28
C LEU A 141 -14.35 -0.91 9.95
N ASP A 142 -14.79 -1.23 11.17
CA ASP A 142 -14.29 -2.40 11.89
C ASP A 142 -14.82 -3.70 11.29
N VAL A 143 -13.95 -4.71 11.22
CA VAL A 143 -14.27 -6.05 10.72
C VAL A 143 -14.11 -7.07 11.85
N SER A 144 -15.15 -7.87 12.09
CA SER A 144 -15.12 -8.93 13.10
C SER A 144 -14.37 -10.19 12.63
N SER A 145 -13.89 -11.01 13.58
CA SER A 145 -13.24 -12.31 13.30
C SER A 145 -14.12 -13.27 12.48
N SER A 146 -13.50 -14.21 11.77
CA SER A 146 -14.20 -15.14 10.86
C SER A 146 -15.08 -14.42 9.82
N THR A 147 -14.59 -13.32 9.24
CA THR A 147 -15.33 -12.57 8.22
C THR A 147 -14.67 -12.68 6.86
N SER A 148 -15.47 -12.88 5.81
CA SER A 148 -15.03 -12.68 4.43
C SER A 148 -15.69 -11.44 3.85
N VAL A 149 -14.92 -10.45 3.42
CA VAL A 149 -15.42 -9.27 2.70
C VAL A 149 -15.04 -9.42 1.23
N LEU A 150 -16.02 -9.75 0.39
CA LEU A 150 -15.79 -10.17 -0.99
C LEU A 150 -16.51 -9.23 -1.95
N GLY A 151 -15.82 -8.73 -2.96
CA GLY A 151 -16.47 -8.03 -4.06
C GLY A 151 -17.24 -8.98 -4.98
N HIS A 152 -18.46 -8.61 -5.36
CA HIS A 152 -19.28 -9.34 -6.31
C HIS A 152 -19.03 -8.86 -7.75
N GLY A 153 -18.51 -9.76 -8.58
CA GLY A 153 -18.30 -9.49 -10.00
C GLY A 153 -17.25 -8.40 -10.23
N ARG A 154 -17.65 -7.33 -10.92
CA ARG A 154 -16.75 -6.27 -11.39
C ARG A 154 -17.17 -4.95 -10.77
N GLY A 155 -16.19 -4.13 -10.40
CA GLY A 155 -16.43 -2.77 -9.90
C GLY A 155 -17.05 -2.74 -8.50
N ALA A 156 -16.72 -3.71 -7.65
CA ALA A 156 -17.00 -3.62 -6.22
C ALA A 156 -15.95 -2.71 -5.57
N GLU A 157 -16.39 -1.62 -4.94
CA GLU A 157 -15.49 -0.59 -4.41
C GLU A 157 -15.94 -0.09 -3.05
N ILE A 158 -14.97 0.31 -2.22
CA ILE A 158 -15.16 1.11 -1.01
C ILE A 158 -14.45 2.45 -1.27
N VAL A 159 -15.23 3.53 -1.30
CA VAL A 159 -14.76 4.86 -1.70
C VAL A 159 -14.81 5.81 -0.51
N GLY A 160 -13.72 6.57 -0.30
CA GLY A 160 -13.61 7.58 0.75
C GLY A 160 -13.19 7.04 2.13
N GLY A 161 -12.87 5.76 2.27
CA GLY A 161 -12.45 5.15 3.53
C GLY A 161 -11.92 3.73 3.35
N GLY A 162 -11.82 2.99 4.45
CA GLY A 162 -11.20 1.67 4.47
C GLY A 162 -11.70 0.75 5.59
N LEU A 163 -10.96 -0.34 5.80
CA LEU A 163 -11.29 -1.37 6.80
C LEU A 163 -10.23 -1.44 7.90
N ARG A 164 -10.67 -1.61 9.14
CA ARG A 164 -9.81 -1.87 10.29
C ARG A 164 -10.08 -3.25 10.86
N LEU A 165 -9.02 -4.04 10.98
CA LEU A 165 -8.97 -5.33 11.65
C LEU A 165 -8.18 -5.08 12.93
N LEU A 166 -8.84 -5.20 14.08
CA LEU A 166 -8.24 -4.89 15.37
C LEU A 166 -8.49 -6.05 16.31
N GLU A 167 -7.42 -6.74 16.70
CA GLU A 167 -7.49 -7.88 17.63
C GLU A 167 -8.46 -8.98 17.14
N VAL A 168 -8.44 -9.24 15.84
CA VAL A 168 -9.29 -10.26 15.19
C VAL A 168 -8.47 -11.37 14.56
N SER A 169 -9.13 -12.50 14.29
CA SER A 169 -8.52 -13.66 13.64
C SER A 169 -9.40 -14.14 12.49
N ASP A 170 -8.79 -14.79 11.49
CA ASP A 170 -9.48 -15.47 10.40
C ASP A 170 -10.31 -14.49 9.55
N VAL A 171 -9.65 -13.59 8.82
CA VAL A 171 -10.31 -12.59 7.96
C VAL A 171 -9.82 -12.69 6.52
N VAL A 172 -10.75 -12.68 5.56
CA VAL A 172 -10.47 -12.77 4.13
C VAL A 172 -11.07 -11.59 3.39
N ILE A 173 -10.28 -10.79 2.70
CA ILE A 173 -10.74 -9.60 1.96
C ILE A 173 -10.33 -9.73 0.51
N ARG A 174 -11.29 -9.73 -0.42
CA ARG A 174 -11.00 -10.02 -1.82
C ARG A 174 -11.82 -9.26 -2.83
N ASN A 175 -11.25 -9.02 -4.02
CA ASN A 175 -11.95 -8.48 -5.19
C ASN A 175 -12.56 -7.08 -4.97
N LEU A 176 -11.87 -6.21 -4.22
CA LEU A 176 -12.35 -4.87 -3.88
C LEU A 176 -11.37 -3.79 -4.30
N THR A 177 -11.89 -2.65 -4.76
CA THR A 177 -11.10 -1.42 -4.90
C THR A 177 -11.32 -0.51 -3.70
N PHE A 178 -10.24 -0.07 -3.05
CA PHE A 178 -10.22 0.96 -2.02
C PHE A 178 -9.65 2.24 -2.62
N ARG A 179 -10.42 3.33 -2.65
CA ARG A 179 -9.95 4.57 -3.28
C ARG A 179 -10.50 5.85 -2.71
N ASP A 180 -9.78 6.92 -3.00
CA ASP A 180 -10.21 8.32 -2.91
C ASP A 180 -10.55 8.79 -1.48
N SER A 181 -9.69 8.43 -0.53
CA SER A 181 -9.58 9.07 0.80
C SER A 181 -8.40 10.04 0.91
N PHE A 182 -7.69 10.31 -0.20
CA PHE A 182 -6.60 11.29 -0.28
C PHE A 182 -7.08 12.69 0.11
N ILE A 183 -6.29 13.37 0.95
CA ILE A 183 -6.51 14.76 1.37
C ILE A 183 -5.56 15.66 0.58
N ALA A 184 -6.12 16.58 -0.19
CA ALA A 184 -5.34 17.52 -1.00
C ALA A 184 -4.35 18.32 -0.12
N ALA A 185 -3.14 18.53 -0.64
CA ALA A 185 -2.01 19.18 0.03
C ALA A 185 -1.46 18.48 1.30
N ASP A 186 -2.05 17.37 1.76
CA ASP A 186 -1.51 16.53 2.84
C ASP A 186 -0.80 15.29 2.28
N TRP A 187 0.12 15.50 1.33
CA TRP A 187 0.86 14.42 0.67
C TRP A 187 1.54 13.47 1.66
N ASP A 188 2.16 14.00 2.71
CA ASP A 188 2.87 13.21 3.73
C ASP A 188 1.92 12.45 4.66
N GLY A 189 0.62 12.71 4.56
CA GLY A 189 -0.46 12.18 5.38
C GLY A 189 -0.17 12.37 6.86
N LYS A 190 0.03 13.62 7.28
CA LYS A 190 0.39 14.01 8.65
C LYS A 190 -0.65 14.92 9.31
N SER A 191 -1.71 15.30 8.59
CA SER A 191 -2.85 15.96 9.22
C SER A 191 -3.41 15.12 10.36
N GLU A 192 -3.90 15.76 11.42
CA GLU A 192 -4.61 15.09 12.52
C GLU A 192 -5.91 14.40 12.03
N GLU A 193 -6.43 14.82 10.89
CA GLU A 193 -7.61 14.25 10.22
C GLU A 193 -7.25 13.10 9.27
N ASN A 194 -5.97 12.71 9.20
CA ASN A 194 -5.48 11.72 8.26
C ASN A 194 -4.87 10.50 8.96
N ASP A 195 -5.70 9.47 9.07
CA ASP A 195 -5.31 8.12 9.53
C ASP A 195 -6.12 7.09 8.70
N ASN A 196 -6.36 7.44 7.43
CA ASN A 196 -7.36 6.83 6.56
C ASN A 196 -6.69 5.80 5.64
N ASP A 197 -6.40 4.62 6.21
CA ASP A 197 -5.80 3.53 5.44
C ASP A 197 -6.81 2.86 4.52
N GLY A 198 -6.34 2.14 3.49
CA GLY A 198 -7.20 1.24 2.72
C GLY A 198 -7.61 0.03 3.56
N ILE A 199 -6.62 -0.69 4.05
CA ILE A 199 -6.78 -1.74 5.06
C ILE A 199 -5.72 -1.57 6.15
N ARG A 200 -6.17 -1.64 7.40
CA ARG A 200 -5.34 -1.62 8.59
C ARG A 200 -5.53 -2.89 9.37
N VAL A 201 -4.43 -3.57 9.69
CA VAL A 201 -4.40 -4.82 10.45
C VAL A 201 -3.58 -4.58 11.72
N ASP A 202 -4.23 -4.54 12.87
CA ASP A 202 -3.62 -4.28 14.18
C ASP A 202 -3.77 -5.50 15.07
N THR A 203 -2.65 -6.08 15.53
CA THR A 203 -2.62 -7.22 16.47
C THR A 203 -3.59 -8.34 16.08
N SER A 204 -3.62 -8.70 14.79
CA SER A 204 -4.57 -9.68 14.24
C SER A 204 -3.85 -10.85 13.58
N ASP A 205 -4.50 -12.00 13.45
CA ASP A 205 -3.88 -13.21 12.89
C ASP A 205 -4.71 -13.92 11.80
N HIS A 206 -4.03 -14.66 10.91
CA HIS A 206 -4.65 -15.36 9.78
C HIS A 206 -5.51 -14.42 8.91
N VAL A 207 -4.86 -13.43 8.33
CA VAL A 207 -5.50 -12.42 7.47
C VAL A 207 -5.04 -12.60 6.03
N TRP A 208 -5.99 -12.73 5.10
CA TRP A 208 -5.72 -12.86 3.67
C TRP A 208 -6.36 -11.74 2.87
N ILE A 209 -5.54 -10.88 2.28
CA ILE A 209 -5.94 -9.76 1.41
C ILE A 209 -5.56 -10.14 -0.01
N ASP A 210 -6.54 -10.36 -0.90
CA ASP A 210 -6.27 -10.93 -2.22
C ASP A 210 -7.07 -10.31 -3.37
N HIS A 211 -6.41 -10.01 -4.49
CA HIS A 211 -7.05 -9.39 -5.66
C HIS A 211 -7.78 -8.07 -5.33
N CYS A 212 -7.18 -7.24 -4.48
CA CYS A 212 -7.68 -5.89 -4.18
C CYS A 212 -6.88 -4.83 -4.97
N GLU A 213 -7.46 -3.66 -5.14
CA GLU A 213 -6.79 -2.49 -5.71
C GLU A 213 -6.86 -1.32 -4.74
N PHE A 214 -5.75 -0.63 -4.55
CA PHE A 214 -5.62 0.52 -3.65
C PHE A 214 -5.10 1.71 -4.43
N ALA A 215 -5.80 2.85 -4.35
CA ALA A 215 -5.40 4.05 -5.08
C ALA A 215 -5.83 5.34 -4.38
N ARG A 216 -4.93 6.33 -4.30
CA ARG A 216 -5.24 7.69 -3.81
C ARG A 216 -5.93 7.68 -2.44
N LEU A 217 -5.25 7.10 -1.45
CA LEU A 217 -5.74 7.00 -0.07
C LEU A 217 -5.12 8.10 0.80
N GLY A 218 -5.53 8.20 2.07
CA GLY A 218 -5.09 9.25 2.99
C GLY A 218 -3.72 8.99 3.62
N ASP A 219 -3.54 7.85 4.30
CA ASP A 219 -2.27 7.45 4.94
C ASP A 219 -1.65 6.23 4.25
N GLY A 220 -1.85 5.01 4.78
CA GLY A 220 -1.35 3.76 4.21
C GLY A 220 -2.31 3.14 3.19
N GLN A 221 -1.82 2.42 2.18
CA GLN A 221 -2.72 1.57 1.39
C GLN A 221 -3.04 0.29 2.14
N VAL A 222 -2.00 -0.39 2.62
CA VAL A 222 -2.12 -1.58 3.48
C VAL A 222 -1.12 -1.47 4.61
N ASP A 223 -1.62 -1.35 5.85
CA ASP A 223 -0.79 -1.26 7.04
C ASP A 223 -0.98 -2.51 7.90
N VAL A 224 0.10 -3.28 8.12
CA VAL A 224 0.13 -4.48 8.98
C VAL A 224 0.91 -4.16 10.24
N ARG A 225 0.21 -3.69 11.27
CA ARG A 225 0.82 -3.07 12.44
C ARG A 225 0.76 -3.97 13.67
N LYS A 226 1.60 -3.60 14.63
CA LYS A 226 1.79 -4.25 15.93
C LYS A 226 2.12 -5.73 15.75
N ASP A 227 1.56 -6.57 16.61
CA ASP A 227 1.90 -7.98 16.71
C ASP A 227 1.00 -8.84 15.80
N SER A 228 0.78 -8.41 14.55
CA SER A 228 -0.06 -9.13 13.59
C SER A 228 0.70 -10.28 12.96
N THR A 229 0.13 -11.49 12.92
CA THR A 229 0.84 -12.70 12.45
C THR A 229 0.05 -13.46 11.40
N ASN A 230 0.70 -14.31 10.63
CA ASN A 230 0.05 -15.12 9.60
C ASN A 230 -0.75 -14.29 8.58
N VAL A 231 -0.12 -13.23 8.06
CA VAL A 231 -0.74 -12.32 7.10
C VAL A 231 -0.25 -12.62 5.69
N THR A 232 -1.13 -12.56 4.71
CA THR A 232 -0.77 -12.66 3.29
C THR A 232 -1.50 -11.60 2.48
N VAL A 233 -0.74 -10.81 1.73
CA VAL A 233 -1.24 -9.89 0.71
C VAL A 233 -0.85 -10.46 -0.64
N SER A 234 -1.84 -10.80 -1.47
CA SER A 234 -1.62 -11.49 -2.74
C SER A 234 -2.37 -10.87 -3.90
N TRP A 235 -1.79 -10.88 -5.09
CA TRP A 235 -2.47 -10.45 -6.32
C TRP A 235 -3.08 -9.05 -6.26
N CYS A 236 -2.60 -8.15 -5.40
CA CYS A 236 -3.16 -6.80 -5.25
C CYS A 236 -2.44 -5.79 -6.14
N VAL A 237 -3.14 -4.70 -6.48
CA VAL A 237 -2.56 -3.53 -7.14
C VAL A 237 -2.47 -2.38 -6.13
N LEU A 238 -1.29 -1.80 -6.00
CA LEU A 238 -0.99 -0.70 -5.10
C LEU A 238 -0.46 0.47 -5.93
N ARG A 239 -1.23 1.55 -6.09
CA ARG A 239 -0.87 2.59 -7.07
C ARG A 239 -1.19 4.02 -6.65
N ASP A 240 -0.51 4.95 -7.31
CA ASP A 240 -0.76 6.39 -7.28
C ASP A 240 -0.85 6.94 -5.85
N HIS A 241 0.21 6.71 -5.08
CA HIS A 241 0.16 6.92 -3.64
C HIS A 241 1.53 7.17 -3.01
N ASN A 242 1.55 7.95 -1.93
CA ASN A 242 2.77 8.26 -1.20
C ASN A 242 3.25 7.08 -0.34
N LYS A 243 2.47 6.69 0.66
CA LYS A 243 2.84 5.69 1.69
C LYS A 243 2.12 4.38 1.46
N THR A 244 2.76 3.44 0.78
CA THR A 244 2.06 2.27 0.25
C THR A 244 1.75 1.18 1.30
N LEU A 245 2.78 0.50 1.79
CA LEU A 245 2.67 -0.69 2.64
C LEU A 245 3.58 -0.55 3.87
N GLY A 246 2.99 -0.27 5.03
CA GLY A 246 3.70 -0.14 6.31
C GLY A 246 3.54 -1.37 7.20
N VAL A 247 4.63 -1.84 7.81
CA VAL A 247 4.61 -2.97 8.75
C VAL A 247 5.43 -2.62 9.99
N GLY A 248 4.99 -3.09 11.17
CA GLY A 248 5.70 -2.89 12.45
C GLY A 248 4.90 -2.06 13.45
N TRP A 249 5.50 -1.10 14.14
CA TRP A 249 4.96 -0.27 15.25
C TRP A 249 5.17 -0.77 16.69
N THR A 250 5.68 -1.99 16.87
CA THR A 250 6.08 -2.51 18.19
C THR A 250 7.55 -2.92 18.17
N ASP A 251 8.15 -3.05 19.36
CA ASP A 251 9.51 -3.58 19.51
C ASP A 251 9.54 -5.13 19.40
N ASN A 252 8.38 -5.76 19.23
CA ASN A 252 8.25 -7.22 19.18
C ASN A 252 8.55 -7.73 17.76
N VAL A 253 9.32 -8.80 17.65
CA VAL A 253 9.68 -9.44 16.39
C VAL A 253 8.89 -10.73 16.22
N VAL A 254 7.58 -10.59 15.99
CA VAL A 254 6.64 -11.74 15.93
C VAL A 254 5.88 -11.82 14.61
N THR A 255 5.76 -10.71 13.88
CA THR A 255 4.99 -10.62 12.63
C THR A 255 5.53 -11.59 11.58
N THR A 256 4.63 -12.31 10.92
CA THR A 256 4.92 -13.17 9.77
C THR A 256 4.05 -12.75 8.59
N LEU A 257 4.68 -12.48 7.46
CA LEU A 257 4.06 -11.80 6.33
C LEU A 257 4.48 -12.42 4.99
N THR A 258 3.50 -12.66 4.12
CA THR A 258 3.75 -13.00 2.71
C THR A 258 3.22 -11.89 1.83
N LEU A 259 4.05 -11.40 0.91
CA LEU A 259 3.69 -10.49 -0.16
C LEU A 259 3.96 -11.19 -1.48
N HIS A 260 2.94 -11.52 -2.27
CA HIS A 260 3.20 -12.15 -3.56
C HIS A 260 2.25 -11.74 -4.66
N HIS A 261 2.73 -11.73 -5.91
CA HIS A 261 1.94 -11.26 -7.05
C HIS A 261 1.40 -9.83 -6.86
N LEU A 262 2.14 -8.97 -6.16
CA LEU A 262 1.74 -7.58 -5.98
C LEU A 262 2.24 -6.73 -7.14
N TRP A 263 1.40 -5.82 -7.60
CA TRP A 263 1.79 -4.80 -8.57
C TRP A 263 1.76 -3.41 -7.94
N PHE A 264 2.95 -2.86 -7.70
CA PHE A 264 3.14 -1.47 -7.32
C PHE A 264 3.32 -0.62 -8.57
N SER A 265 2.54 0.44 -8.73
CA SER A 265 2.59 1.29 -9.93
C SER A 265 2.50 2.77 -9.57
N ASN A 266 3.52 3.54 -9.94
CA ASN A 266 3.60 4.98 -9.68
C ASN A 266 3.35 5.29 -8.19
N THR A 267 4.31 4.96 -7.35
CA THR A 267 4.24 5.17 -5.91
C THR A 267 5.50 5.89 -5.40
N HIS A 268 5.44 6.45 -4.20
CA HIS A 268 6.59 7.16 -3.63
C HIS A 268 7.43 6.26 -2.73
N GLN A 269 6.90 5.87 -1.58
CA GLN A 269 7.64 5.22 -0.51
C GLN A 269 6.83 4.11 0.16
N ARG A 270 7.51 3.36 1.05
CA ARG A 270 6.94 2.22 1.76
C ARG A 270 6.41 1.16 0.80
N ASN A 271 7.07 0.91 -0.33
CA ASN A 271 6.66 -0.14 -1.26
C ASN A 271 7.00 -1.55 -0.75
N GLY A 272 7.76 -1.60 0.36
CA GLY A 272 7.39 -2.23 1.62
C GLY A 272 8.26 -1.62 2.72
N SER A 273 7.70 -1.04 3.77
CA SER A 273 8.46 -0.59 4.95
C SER A 273 8.28 -1.61 6.05
N ILE A 274 9.21 -2.56 6.14
CA ILE A 274 9.03 -3.77 6.93
C ILE A 274 9.86 -3.69 8.20
N ASP A 275 9.22 -3.34 9.32
CA ASP A 275 9.88 -3.04 10.59
C ASP A 275 9.52 -4.09 11.67
N ASN A 276 10.55 -4.63 12.35
CA ASN A 276 10.48 -5.70 13.36
C ASN A 276 9.62 -6.92 12.97
N VAL A 277 9.84 -7.48 11.78
CA VAL A 277 9.13 -8.66 11.26
C VAL A 277 9.97 -9.93 11.38
N ALA A 278 9.44 -10.96 12.04
CA ALA A 278 10.14 -12.22 12.25
C ALA A 278 10.58 -12.87 10.94
N LEU A 279 9.67 -12.90 9.96
CA LEU A 279 9.95 -13.32 8.60
C LEU A 279 8.93 -12.72 7.62
N CYS A 280 9.42 -11.96 6.64
CA CYS A 280 8.65 -11.49 5.50
C CYS A 280 9.14 -12.19 4.23
N HIS A 281 8.22 -12.83 3.51
CA HIS A 281 8.52 -13.44 2.22
C HIS A 281 7.86 -12.63 1.11
N VAL A 282 8.67 -12.08 0.23
CA VAL A 282 8.26 -11.29 -0.93
C VAL A 282 8.61 -12.10 -2.18
N TYR A 283 7.64 -12.47 -3.01
CA TYR A 283 7.95 -13.17 -4.25
C TYR A 283 7.01 -12.86 -5.40
N ASN A 284 7.53 -12.91 -6.63
CA ASN A 284 6.75 -12.61 -7.84
C ASN A 284 6.00 -11.27 -7.74
N CYS A 285 6.64 -10.23 -7.22
CA CYS A 285 6.10 -8.87 -7.20
C CYS A 285 6.66 -8.03 -8.36
N LEU A 286 5.88 -7.05 -8.83
CA LEU A 286 6.28 -6.07 -9.82
C LEU A 286 6.20 -4.68 -9.21
N LEU A 287 7.32 -3.98 -9.15
CA LEU A 287 7.39 -2.58 -8.75
C LEU A 287 7.74 -1.76 -9.98
N GLU A 288 6.83 -0.90 -10.44
CA GLU A 288 6.98 -0.04 -11.62
C GLU A 288 6.83 1.43 -11.23
N GLY A 289 7.92 2.18 -11.33
CA GLY A 289 7.94 3.62 -11.03
C GLY A 289 7.80 3.93 -9.55
N VAL A 290 8.91 3.86 -8.83
CA VAL A 290 8.99 4.10 -7.38
C VAL A 290 10.01 5.19 -7.09
N SER A 291 9.55 6.34 -6.60
CA SER A 291 10.37 7.57 -6.55
C SER A 291 11.24 7.73 -5.31
N SER A 292 10.96 6.97 -4.23
CA SER A 292 11.73 7.04 -2.98
C SER A 292 12.45 5.72 -2.66
N TYR A 293 11.71 4.67 -2.32
CA TYR A 293 12.29 3.36 -2.03
C TYR A 293 11.31 2.20 -2.28
N GLY A 294 11.88 1.06 -2.70
CA GLY A 294 11.20 -0.22 -2.89
C GLY A 294 10.96 -0.96 -1.58
N MET A 295 11.54 -2.16 -1.47
CA MET A 295 11.47 -3.04 -0.30
C MET A 295 12.56 -2.67 0.71
N ALA A 296 12.14 -2.18 1.88
CA ALA A 296 13.03 -1.82 2.98
C ALA A 296 12.82 -2.76 4.18
N SER A 297 13.84 -3.55 4.50
CA SER A 297 13.98 -4.25 5.78
C SER A 297 14.45 -3.25 6.84
N ARG A 298 13.75 -3.18 7.97
CA ARG A 298 13.97 -2.22 9.07
C ARG A 298 13.90 -2.93 10.42
N GLY A 299 14.50 -2.33 11.44
CA GLY A 299 14.57 -2.92 12.77
C GLY A 299 15.25 -4.29 12.74
N ALA A 300 14.74 -5.26 13.49
CA ALA A 300 15.25 -6.64 13.49
C ALA A 300 14.56 -7.55 12.46
N SER A 301 14.09 -6.99 11.33
CA SER A 301 13.34 -7.75 10.33
C SER A 301 14.19 -8.71 9.50
N GLN A 302 13.58 -9.78 9.01
CA GLN A 302 14.15 -10.66 8.00
C GLN A 302 13.26 -10.71 6.74
N LEU A 303 13.83 -10.33 5.59
CA LEU A 303 13.15 -10.36 4.29
C LEU A 303 13.81 -11.34 3.32
N LEU A 304 13.01 -12.23 2.72
CA LEU A 304 13.40 -12.93 1.50
C LEU A 304 12.68 -12.31 0.30
N VAL A 305 13.40 -11.83 -0.72
CA VAL A 305 12.83 -11.22 -1.93
C VAL A 305 13.19 -12.04 -3.17
N GLU A 306 12.20 -12.67 -3.82
CA GLU A 306 12.47 -13.63 -4.90
C GLU A 306 11.66 -13.40 -6.17
N HIS A 307 12.26 -13.67 -7.32
CA HIS A 307 11.61 -13.67 -8.64
C HIS A 307 10.70 -12.46 -8.89
N SER A 308 11.12 -11.29 -8.41
CA SER A 308 10.39 -10.04 -8.51
C SER A 308 11.06 -9.11 -9.51
N VAL A 309 10.30 -8.21 -10.12
CA VAL A 309 10.77 -7.25 -11.12
C VAL A 309 10.72 -5.84 -10.51
N PHE A 310 11.83 -5.12 -10.59
CA PHE A 310 11.98 -3.75 -10.15
C PHE A 310 12.30 -2.88 -11.36
N ASP A 311 11.30 -2.13 -11.81
CA ASP A 311 11.36 -1.23 -12.96
C ASP A 311 11.35 0.22 -12.52
N SER A 312 12.44 0.93 -12.81
CA SER A 312 12.56 2.35 -12.47
C SER A 312 12.29 2.59 -10.98
N VAL A 313 12.87 1.73 -10.13
CA VAL A 313 12.71 1.78 -8.68
C VAL A 313 13.94 2.40 -8.05
N ARG A 314 13.75 3.49 -7.33
CA ARG A 314 14.79 3.98 -6.44
C ARG A 314 14.92 3.08 -5.21
N ASN A 315 16.14 2.82 -4.75
CA ASN A 315 16.44 2.05 -3.53
C ASN A 315 15.59 0.77 -3.46
N ALA A 316 15.73 -0.07 -4.48
CA ALA A 316 14.82 -1.18 -4.74
C ALA A 316 14.78 -2.22 -3.61
N ILE A 317 15.93 -2.56 -3.05
CA ILE A 317 16.04 -3.52 -1.95
C ILE A 317 17.09 -3.00 -0.96
N GLY A 318 16.69 -2.75 0.30
CA GLY A 318 17.60 -2.23 1.31
C GLY A 318 17.37 -2.79 2.72
N ALA A 319 18.46 -2.88 3.49
CA ALA A 319 18.51 -3.11 4.92
C ALA A 319 18.84 -1.78 5.61
N SER A 320 17.88 -1.23 6.34
CA SER A 320 17.92 0.15 6.84
C SER A 320 18.62 0.29 8.19
N ASP A 321 18.72 -0.80 8.96
CA ASP A 321 19.21 -0.83 10.33
C ASP A 321 20.26 -1.95 10.51
N PRO A 322 21.21 -1.83 11.48
CA PRO A 322 22.27 -2.82 11.68
C PRO A 322 21.80 -4.26 11.89
N ASP A 323 20.63 -4.43 12.51
CA ASP A 323 20.02 -5.74 12.79
C ASP A 323 19.06 -6.20 11.68
N SER A 324 18.77 -5.35 10.70
CA SER A 324 17.86 -5.67 9.60
C SER A 324 18.54 -6.57 8.58
N ARG A 325 17.79 -7.55 8.08
CA ARG A 325 18.29 -8.60 7.20
C ARG A 325 17.47 -8.71 5.94
N VAL A 326 18.14 -8.90 4.81
CA VAL A 326 17.51 -9.13 3.51
C VAL A 326 18.31 -10.14 2.70
N ALA A 327 17.64 -11.12 2.11
CA ALA A 327 18.20 -12.04 1.14
C ALA A 327 17.41 -11.90 -0.17
N GLN A 328 18.07 -12.10 -1.31
CA GLN A 328 17.37 -12.04 -2.60
C GLN A 328 17.77 -13.14 -3.57
N ARG A 329 16.82 -13.56 -4.42
CA ARG A 329 17.03 -14.63 -5.42
C ARG A 329 16.23 -14.40 -6.70
N GLY A 330 16.91 -14.34 -7.84
CA GLY A 330 16.26 -14.34 -9.15
C GLY A 330 15.42 -13.11 -9.46
N ASN A 331 15.66 -11.98 -8.78
CA ASN A 331 15.01 -10.71 -9.09
C ASN A 331 15.60 -10.09 -10.38
N VAL A 332 14.79 -9.29 -11.06
CA VAL A 332 15.19 -8.51 -12.24
C VAL A 332 15.20 -7.03 -11.87
N ASP A 333 16.32 -6.38 -12.15
CA ASP A 333 16.46 -4.92 -12.13
C ASP A 333 16.36 -4.39 -13.57
N ASP A 334 15.40 -3.49 -13.81
CA ASP A 334 15.16 -2.82 -15.09
C ASP A 334 15.15 -1.29 -14.86
N GLY A 335 16.34 -0.68 -14.86
CA GLY A 335 16.48 0.77 -14.71
C GLY A 335 16.28 1.30 -13.28
N SER A 336 16.42 0.45 -12.26
CA SER A 336 16.45 0.87 -10.85
C SER A 336 17.81 1.45 -10.47
N TRP A 337 17.86 2.19 -9.35
CA TRP A 337 19.09 2.84 -8.89
C TRP A 337 19.12 2.98 -7.37
N GLY A 338 20.30 3.18 -6.79
CA GLY A 338 20.49 3.23 -5.34
C GLY A 338 20.66 1.84 -4.72
N PHE A 339 20.03 1.59 -3.58
CA PHE A 339 20.21 0.34 -2.83
C PHE A 339 19.67 -0.91 -3.56
N TRP A 340 20.52 -1.94 -3.59
CA TRP A 340 20.23 -3.29 -4.07
C TRP A 340 20.98 -4.31 -3.20
N GLU A 341 20.49 -4.53 -1.99
CA GLU A 341 21.26 -5.21 -0.93
C GLU A 341 20.94 -6.70 -0.77
N ASP A 342 21.91 -7.44 -0.26
CA ASP A 342 21.78 -8.82 0.20
C ASP A 342 22.70 -9.03 1.41
N THR A 343 22.10 -9.11 2.59
CA THR A 343 22.77 -9.35 3.88
C THR A 343 22.50 -10.75 4.43
N GLY A 344 21.76 -11.58 3.69
CA GLY A 344 21.30 -12.91 4.09
C GLY A 344 20.25 -12.89 5.21
N ILE A 345 19.49 -13.98 5.33
CA ILE A 345 18.52 -14.23 6.42
C ILE A 345 18.83 -15.57 7.10
N ASP A 346 18.26 -15.79 8.29
CA ASP A 346 18.45 -17.02 9.07
C ASP A 346 17.31 -18.04 8.90
N ALA A 347 16.14 -17.62 8.42
CA ALA A 347 14.95 -18.46 8.29
C ALA A 347 14.49 -18.56 6.82
N ASP A 348 14.02 -19.75 6.43
CA ASP A 348 13.50 -20.01 5.08
C ASP A 348 11.96 -20.07 5.10
N PRO A 349 11.24 -19.22 4.34
CA PRO A 349 9.79 -19.30 4.20
C PRO A 349 9.28 -20.69 3.77
N ALA A 350 10.09 -21.47 3.04
CA ALA A 350 9.74 -22.83 2.62
C ALA A 350 9.58 -23.82 3.78
N ASP A 351 10.10 -23.50 4.97
CA ASP A 351 9.90 -24.29 6.18
C ASP A 351 8.49 -24.13 6.76
N HIS A 352 7.74 -23.10 6.33
CA HIS A 352 6.43 -22.74 6.88
C HIS A 352 5.26 -23.12 5.96
N TYR A 353 5.39 -22.92 4.65
CA TYR A 353 4.35 -23.23 3.67
C TYR A 353 4.97 -23.54 2.30
N ARG A 354 4.17 -24.18 1.44
CA ARG A 354 4.56 -24.47 0.06
C ARG A 354 4.23 -23.29 -0.84
N TYR A 355 5.13 -22.99 -1.77
CA TYR A 355 4.94 -22.04 -2.86
C TYR A 355 5.75 -22.53 -4.08
N ALA A 356 5.47 -21.97 -5.24
CA ALA A 356 6.31 -22.10 -6.42
C ALA A 356 6.51 -20.73 -7.04
N LEU A 357 7.68 -20.51 -7.62
CA LEU A 357 8.04 -19.24 -8.23
C LEU A 357 7.65 -19.26 -9.71
N ASP A 358 6.90 -18.26 -10.15
CA ASP A 358 6.64 -18.04 -11.55
C ASP A 358 7.92 -17.62 -12.30
N PRO A 359 8.03 -17.93 -13.61
CA PRO A 359 9.11 -17.43 -14.45
C PRO A 359 9.13 -15.89 -14.40
N VAL A 360 10.25 -15.32 -13.96
CA VAL A 360 10.35 -13.87 -13.71
C VAL A 360 10.17 -13.05 -15.00
N ASP A 361 10.49 -13.62 -16.16
CA ASP A 361 10.32 -13.01 -17.48
C ASP A 361 8.86 -12.94 -17.93
N GLU A 362 7.97 -13.79 -17.40
CA GLU A 362 6.52 -13.73 -17.67
C GLU A 362 5.78 -12.81 -16.68
N LEU A 363 6.43 -12.38 -15.59
CA LEU A 363 5.77 -11.76 -14.44
C LEU A 363 5.03 -10.47 -14.78
N ARG A 364 5.62 -9.59 -15.60
CA ARG A 364 4.95 -8.35 -16.04
C ARG A 364 3.62 -8.66 -16.74
N THR A 365 3.64 -9.60 -17.68
CA THR A 365 2.44 -10.02 -18.42
C THR A 365 1.40 -10.63 -17.49
N LEU A 366 1.83 -11.43 -16.51
CA LEU A 366 0.94 -12.03 -15.52
C LEU A 366 0.25 -10.95 -14.68
N LEU A 367 1.01 -10.04 -14.06
CA LEU A 367 0.48 -9.05 -13.13
C LEU A 367 -0.35 -7.96 -13.83
N HIS A 368 0.08 -7.47 -15.00
CA HIS A 368 -0.73 -6.53 -15.78
C HIS A 368 -2.10 -7.12 -16.16
N ARG A 369 -2.20 -8.44 -16.31
CA ARG A 369 -3.43 -9.12 -16.72
C ARG A 369 -4.31 -9.58 -15.56
N HIS A 370 -3.70 -9.99 -14.45
CA HIS A 370 -4.36 -10.79 -13.43
C HIS A 370 -4.37 -10.15 -12.03
N ALA A 371 -3.46 -9.22 -11.72
CA ALA A 371 -3.49 -8.53 -10.44
C ALA A 371 -4.69 -7.58 -10.32
N GLY A 372 -5.19 -7.45 -9.10
CA GLY A 372 -6.30 -6.60 -8.70
C GLY A 372 -7.67 -7.25 -8.90
N PRO A 373 -8.75 -6.48 -8.68
CA PRO A 373 -10.11 -6.98 -8.78
C PRO A 373 -10.43 -7.54 -10.18
N HIS A 374 -11.41 -8.43 -10.22
CA HIS A 374 -11.90 -9.06 -11.43
C HIS A 374 -12.31 -8.02 -12.47
N VAL A 375 -11.47 -7.93 -13.49
CA VAL A 375 -11.53 -6.95 -14.57
C VAL A 375 -11.43 -5.52 -14.05
N ARG A 376 -10.17 -5.13 -13.94
CA ARG A 376 -9.73 -3.76 -13.87
C ARG A 376 -10.06 -3.02 -15.17
N ARG A 377 -10.75 -1.89 -15.06
CA ARG A 377 -10.95 -0.92 -16.16
C ARG A 377 -10.75 0.47 -15.62
N GLU A 378 -9.50 0.91 -15.58
CA GLU A 378 -9.17 2.32 -15.49
C GLU A 378 -9.45 2.95 -16.86
N ARG A 379 -10.35 3.94 -16.91
CA ARG A 379 -10.61 4.70 -18.14
C ARG A 379 -9.89 6.02 -18.02
N VAL A 380 -8.81 6.17 -18.77
CA VAL A 380 -8.01 7.39 -18.76
C VAL A 380 -8.45 8.26 -19.95
N PRO A 381 -8.91 9.50 -19.73
CA PRO A 381 -9.20 10.41 -20.83
C PRO A 381 -7.91 10.87 -21.52
N SER A 382 -8.00 11.34 -22.77
CA SER A 382 -6.85 11.96 -23.46
C SER A 382 -6.39 13.27 -22.81
N ARG A 383 -7.27 13.86 -21.98
CA ARG A 383 -6.95 15.01 -21.14
C ARG A 383 -7.45 14.73 -19.72
N ILE A 384 -6.54 14.71 -18.75
CA ILE A 384 -6.85 14.56 -17.33
C ILE A 384 -6.89 15.94 -16.69
N HIS A 385 -7.98 16.26 -16.01
CA HIS A 385 -8.11 17.47 -15.20
C HIS A 385 -7.68 17.20 -13.75
N VAL A 386 -6.71 17.97 -13.25
CA VAL A 386 -6.28 17.90 -11.85
C VAL A 386 -6.83 19.12 -11.11
N ALA A 387 -7.65 18.92 -10.08
CA ALA A 387 -8.20 20.02 -9.28
C ALA A 387 -8.45 19.58 -7.83
N GLN A 388 -7.89 20.30 -6.87
CA GLN A 388 -8.00 19.97 -5.43
C GLN A 388 -9.39 20.19 -4.84
N ASP A 389 -10.25 20.95 -5.52
CA ASP A 389 -11.63 21.22 -5.09
C ASP A 389 -12.63 20.11 -5.47
N GLY A 390 -12.14 19.03 -6.10
CA GLY A 390 -12.95 17.90 -6.56
C GLY A 390 -13.67 18.11 -7.89
N SER A 391 -13.41 19.23 -8.59
CA SER A 391 -13.99 19.48 -9.93
C SER A 391 -13.27 18.75 -11.08
N GLY A 392 -12.08 18.21 -10.82
CA GLY A 392 -11.25 17.47 -11.77
C GLY A 392 -11.50 15.96 -11.75
N ASP A 393 -10.75 15.24 -12.60
CA ASP A 393 -10.73 13.77 -12.63
C ASP A 393 -9.96 13.19 -11.43
N VAL A 394 -8.92 13.89 -10.98
CA VAL A 394 -8.09 13.54 -9.80
C VAL A 394 -7.67 14.77 -9.02
N LEU A 395 -7.27 14.58 -7.75
CA LEU A 395 -6.86 15.66 -6.84
C LEU A 395 -5.34 15.93 -6.83
N SER A 396 -4.56 15.09 -7.50
CA SER A 396 -3.08 15.05 -7.41
C SER A 396 -2.45 14.96 -8.81
N VAL A 397 -1.39 15.73 -9.03
CA VAL A 397 -0.58 15.65 -10.25
C VAL A 397 0.17 14.32 -10.29
N HIS A 398 0.69 13.85 -9.15
CA HIS A 398 1.29 12.52 -9.04
C HIS A 398 0.33 11.41 -9.53
N ALA A 399 -0.93 11.45 -9.10
CA ALA A 399 -1.92 10.49 -9.54
C ALA A 399 -2.26 10.61 -11.04
N ALA A 400 -2.29 11.83 -11.59
CA ALA A 400 -2.51 12.06 -13.01
C ALA A 400 -1.38 11.47 -13.87
N VAL A 401 -0.13 11.60 -13.42
CA VAL A 401 1.04 11.02 -14.10
C VAL A 401 0.96 9.49 -14.13
N GLY A 402 0.58 8.85 -13.01
CA GLY A 402 0.39 7.41 -12.98
C GLY A 402 -0.74 6.92 -13.88
N ALA A 403 -1.86 7.66 -13.91
CA ALA A 403 -2.95 7.37 -14.85
C ALA A 403 -2.48 7.49 -16.32
N ALA A 404 -1.70 8.53 -16.65
CA ALA A 404 -1.10 8.68 -17.98
C ALA A 404 -0.21 7.50 -18.36
N ALA A 405 0.63 7.01 -17.43
CA ALA A 405 1.52 5.87 -17.66
C ALA A 405 0.78 4.58 -18.01
N ARG A 406 -0.49 4.47 -17.58
CA ARG A 406 -1.33 3.28 -17.80
C ARG A 406 -2.41 3.47 -18.87
N ALA A 407 -2.45 4.62 -19.53
CA ALA A 407 -3.48 4.96 -20.52
C ALA A 407 -3.37 4.16 -21.83
N GLY A 408 -2.14 3.79 -22.23
CA GLY A 408 -1.86 3.17 -23.53
C GLY A 408 -2.04 4.12 -24.72
N HIS A 409 -2.19 5.43 -24.47
CA HIS A 409 -2.26 6.49 -25.46
C HIS A 409 -1.68 7.79 -24.86
N GLN A 410 -1.36 8.77 -25.69
CA GLN A 410 -0.88 10.07 -25.23
C GLN A 410 -1.95 10.78 -24.39
N VAL A 411 -1.50 11.46 -23.33
CA VAL A 411 -2.35 12.18 -22.38
C VAL A 411 -1.82 13.61 -22.21
N GLU A 412 -2.73 14.58 -22.07
CA GLU A 412 -2.44 15.92 -21.57
C GLU A 412 -2.96 16.03 -20.13
N ILE A 413 -2.11 16.48 -19.21
CA ILE A 413 -2.49 16.76 -17.81
C ILE A 413 -2.73 18.27 -17.70
N LEU A 414 -3.98 18.65 -17.44
CA LEU A 414 -4.40 20.04 -17.24
C LEU A 414 -4.63 20.30 -15.75
N VAL A 415 -3.74 21.08 -15.14
CA VAL A 415 -3.74 21.37 -13.70
C VAL A 415 -4.48 22.67 -13.44
N HIS A 416 -5.57 22.62 -12.69
CA HIS A 416 -6.37 23.81 -12.34
C HIS A 416 -5.71 24.62 -11.21
N PRO A 417 -6.06 25.91 -11.07
CA PRO A 417 -5.46 26.79 -10.06
C PRO A 417 -5.44 26.17 -8.65
N GLY A 418 -4.30 26.29 -7.96
CA GLY A 418 -4.08 25.71 -6.65
C GLY A 418 -2.61 25.51 -6.30
N THR A 419 -2.35 25.12 -5.06
CA THR A 419 -1.01 24.76 -4.56
C THR A 419 -0.96 23.27 -4.25
N TYR A 420 -0.21 22.55 -5.08
CA TYR A 420 -0.06 21.11 -5.04
C TYR A 420 1.23 20.76 -4.30
N ARG A 421 1.10 20.47 -3.00
CA ARG A 421 2.24 20.02 -2.20
C ARG A 421 2.42 18.51 -2.34
N GLU A 422 3.30 18.06 -3.23
CA GLU A 422 3.55 16.65 -3.55
C GLU A 422 4.89 16.44 -4.29
N VAL A 423 5.35 15.19 -4.35
CA VAL A 423 6.52 14.81 -5.16
C VAL A 423 6.05 14.14 -6.44
N VAL A 424 6.50 14.65 -7.58
CA VAL A 424 6.10 14.16 -8.90
C VAL A 424 7.28 13.57 -9.64
N THR A 425 7.09 12.41 -10.27
CA THR A 425 8.08 11.81 -11.17
C THR A 425 7.40 11.40 -12.47
N VAL A 426 7.90 11.92 -13.60
CA VAL A 426 7.49 11.50 -14.94
C VAL A 426 8.40 10.37 -15.39
N TRP A 427 7.86 9.15 -15.39
CA TRP A 427 8.58 7.91 -15.66
C TRP A 427 8.91 7.71 -17.14
N PRO A 428 9.96 6.93 -17.48
CA PRO A 428 10.19 6.48 -18.86
C PRO A 428 8.93 5.85 -19.48
N GLY A 429 8.75 5.97 -20.80
CA GLY A 429 7.54 5.52 -21.51
C GLY A 429 6.41 6.57 -21.55
N LEU A 430 6.64 7.75 -20.99
CA LEU A 430 5.74 8.92 -21.05
C LEU A 430 6.24 9.98 -22.04
N GLU A 431 6.89 9.55 -23.12
CA GLU A 431 7.45 10.48 -24.11
C GLU A 431 6.36 11.37 -24.71
N GLY A 432 6.61 12.68 -24.78
CA GLY A 432 5.64 13.64 -25.30
C GLY A 432 4.48 13.97 -24.34
N LEU A 433 4.55 13.60 -23.06
CA LEU A 433 3.57 14.02 -22.04
C LEU A 433 3.56 15.55 -21.91
N VAL A 434 2.36 16.13 -21.77
CA VAL A 434 2.20 17.57 -21.50
C VAL A 434 1.58 17.75 -20.12
N ILE A 435 2.21 18.54 -19.26
CA ILE A 435 1.65 19.01 -17.99
C ILE A 435 1.51 20.53 -18.08
N ARG A 436 0.27 21.04 -18.03
CA ARG A 436 -0.05 22.45 -18.26
C ARG A 436 -0.96 23.02 -17.17
N GLY A 437 -0.68 24.25 -16.71
CA GLY A 437 -1.63 25.01 -15.90
C GLY A 437 -2.83 25.51 -16.70
N ALA A 438 -4.04 25.33 -16.17
CA ALA A 438 -5.29 25.51 -16.89
C ALA A 438 -5.63 26.96 -17.23
N SER A 439 -5.14 27.93 -16.45
CA SER A 439 -5.44 29.35 -16.64
C SER A 439 -4.54 30.04 -17.66
N GLY A 440 -3.36 29.46 -17.96
CA GLY A 440 -2.32 30.10 -18.75
C GLY A 440 -1.45 31.09 -17.96
N ASP A 441 -1.79 31.36 -16.69
CA ASP A 441 -0.97 32.15 -15.77
C ASP A 441 -0.14 31.21 -14.87
N PRO A 442 1.20 31.22 -14.94
CA PRO A 442 2.02 30.33 -14.14
C PRO A 442 1.95 30.62 -12.64
N GLU A 443 1.42 31.76 -12.20
CA GLU A 443 1.22 32.03 -10.76
C GLU A 443 0.03 31.27 -10.16
N ASP A 444 -0.95 30.89 -10.98
CA ASP A 444 -2.19 30.25 -10.48
C ASP A 444 -1.98 28.79 -10.08
N VAL A 445 -0.96 28.13 -10.65
CA VAL A 445 -0.66 26.71 -10.41
C VAL A 445 0.75 26.58 -9.86
N VAL A 446 0.85 26.14 -8.60
CA VAL A 446 2.14 25.92 -7.92
C VAL A 446 2.26 24.45 -7.54
N ILE A 447 3.27 23.76 -8.05
CA ILE A 447 3.67 22.42 -7.56
C ILE A 447 4.89 22.62 -6.66
N THR A 448 4.78 22.24 -5.39
CA THR A 448 5.75 22.58 -4.35
C THR A 448 6.07 21.41 -3.44
N TYR A 449 7.28 21.40 -2.87
CA TYR A 449 7.71 20.50 -1.81
C TYR A 449 8.94 21.09 -1.10
N ASP A 450 9.47 20.49 -0.03
CA ASP A 450 10.32 21.21 0.94
C ASP A 450 11.41 20.36 1.63
N LYS A 451 12.23 19.65 0.88
CA LYS A 451 13.29 18.79 1.44
C LYS A 451 14.50 18.81 0.44
N PRO A 452 15.70 18.34 0.86
CA PRO A 452 16.95 18.63 0.15
C PRO A 452 17.17 17.77 -1.09
N ALA A 453 17.89 18.33 -2.08
CA ALA A 453 18.13 17.73 -3.39
C ALA A 453 19.25 16.70 -3.49
N GLN A 454 19.91 16.33 -2.38
CA GLN A 454 20.83 15.18 -2.40
C GLN A 454 20.16 13.93 -2.98
N ASP A 455 18.83 13.88 -2.89
CA ASP A 455 18.05 12.73 -3.27
C ASP A 455 17.00 13.04 -4.36
N TRP A 456 16.54 14.28 -4.57
CA TRP A 456 15.29 14.50 -5.31
C TRP A 456 15.09 15.95 -5.78
N ALA A 457 14.09 16.15 -6.64
CA ALA A 457 13.49 17.44 -6.93
C ALA A 457 11.99 17.39 -6.63
N THR A 458 11.33 18.55 -6.51
CA THR A 458 9.85 18.61 -6.43
C THR A 458 9.21 17.88 -7.60
N LEU A 459 9.71 18.13 -8.81
CA LEU A 459 9.36 17.39 -10.02
C LEU A 459 10.62 16.79 -10.67
N THR A 460 10.60 15.49 -10.92
CA THR A 460 11.65 14.76 -11.65
C THR A 460 11.11 14.26 -12.99
N VAL A 461 11.79 14.55 -14.10
CA VAL A 461 11.45 14.09 -15.45
C VAL A 461 12.48 13.08 -15.93
N LEU A 462 12.08 11.82 -16.07
CA LEU A 462 12.91 10.72 -16.58
C LEU A 462 12.55 10.31 -18.01
N ALA A 463 11.44 10.80 -18.55
CA ALA A 463 11.02 10.60 -19.94
C ALA A 463 11.54 11.70 -20.87
N GLU A 464 11.68 11.36 -22.15
CA GLU A 464 12.07 12.30 -23.19
C GLU A 464 10.88 13.15 -23.66
N ASP A 465 11.15 14.31 -24.25
CA ASP A 465 10.17 15.18 -24.95
C ASP A 465 8.96 15.63 -24.10
N VAL A 466 9.09 15.67 -22.77
CA VAL A 466 8.03 16.15 -21.87
C VAL A 466 7.91 17.67 -21.94
N THR A 467 6.69 18.18 -22.02
CA THR A 467 6.40 19.63 -21.98
C THR A 467 5.78 20.01 -20.64
N LEU A 468 6.41 20.96 -19.94
CA LEU A 468 5.85 21.64 -18.78
C LEU A 468 5.45 23.06 -19.20
N ALA A 469 4.20 23.46 -18.92
CA ALA A 469 3.69 24.75 -19.38
C ALA A 469 2.81 25.48 -18.36
N ASP A 470 2.89 26.80 -18.35
CA ASP A 470 1.96 27.69 -17.63
C ASP A 470 1.81 27.36 -16.14
N LEU A 471 2.92 27.04 -15.45
CA LEU A 471 2.94 26.63 -14.04
C LEU A 471 4.20 27.10 -13.31
N THR A 472 4.14 27.11 -11.99
CA THR A 472 5.28 27.30 -11.08
C THR A 472 5.70 25.97 -10.48
N LEU A 473 6.99 25.66 -10.55
CA LEU A 473 7.63 24.61 -9.74
C LEU A 473 8.45 25.27 -8.64
N GLU A 474 8.30 24.77 -7.43
CA GLU A 474 8.92 25.37 -6.25
C GLU A 474 9.53 24.28 -5.35
N ASN A 475 10.68 24.57 -4.76
CA ASN A 475 11.22 23.79 -3.65
C ASN A 475 11.52 24.73 -2.47
N LEU A 476 10.76 24.60 -1.38
CA LEU A 476 10.83 25.46 -0.21
C LEU A 476 11.80 24.94 0.87
N TYR A 477 12.70 24.03 0.54
CA TYR A 477 13.64 23.51 1.53
C TYR A 477 14.52 24.63 2.10
N GLU A 478 14.41 24.82 3.40
CA GLU A 478 15.33 25.63 4.20
C GLU A 478 16.10 24.69 5.13
N ASP A 479 17.43 24.74 5.09
CA ASP A 479 18.26 23.85 5.92
C ASP A 479 18.14 24.25 7.40
N ALA A 480 17.58 23.35 8.21
CA ALA A 480 17.39 23.56 9.64
C ALA A 480 18.71 23.55 10.44
N ASP A 481 19.75 22.91 9.91
CA ASP A 481 21.05 22.72 10.57
C ASP A 481 22.15 23.64 10.00
N GLY A 482 21.80 24.47 9.00
CA GLY A 482 22.72 25.39 8.33
C GLY A 482 23.72 24.72 7.39
N ALA A 483 23.48 23.47 6.99
CA ALA A 483 24.25 22.85 5.93
C ALA A 483 23.84 23.42 4.56
N ASP A 484 24.78 23.50 3.61
CA ASP A 484 24.50 23.97 2.26
C ASP A 484 24.13 22.76 1.39
N ARG A 485 22.89 22.31 1.49
CA ARG A 485 22.35 21.24 0.63
C ARG A 485 21.55 21.89 -0.49
N PRO A 486 21.83 21.58 -1.77
CA PRO A 486 21.04 22.12 -2.86
C PRO A 486 19.59 21.66 -2.71
N ALA A 487 18.66 22.45 -3.24
CA ALA A 487 17.25 22.12 -3.38
C ALA A 487 16.89 22.40 -4.84
N HIS A 488 16.12 21.51 -5.49
CA HIS A 488 15.75 21.65 -6.89
C HIS A 488 14.23 21.60 -7.06
N PRO A 489 13.60 22.62 -7.66
CA PRO A 489 12.20 22.53 -8.06
C PRO A 489 12.01 21.57 -9.24
N LEU A 490 13.03 21.43 -10.10
CA LEU A 490 12.98 20.58 -11.29
C LEU A 490 14.30 19.83 -11.50
N ARG A 491 14.19 18.55 -11.79
CA ARG A 491 15.29 17.73 -12.33
C ARG A 491 14.83 17.03 -13.60
N SER A 492 15.62 17.10 -14.67
CA SER A 492 15.41 16.31 -15.90
C SER A 492 16.59 15.38 -16.15
N ALA A 493 16.31 14.17 -16.65
CA ALA A 493 17.35 13.22 -17.04
C ALA A 493 18.17 13.73 -18.23
N ASP A 494 17.57 14.51 -19.12
CA ASP A 494 18.21 15.09 -20.30
C ASP A 494 17.72 16.52 -20.61
N GLU A 495 18.20 17.08 -21.73
CA GLU A 495 17.86 18.42 -22.22
C GLU A 495 16.58 18.50 -23.07
N THR A 496 15.84 17.40 -23.24
CA THR A 496 14.64 17.33 -24.11
C THR A 496 13.38 17.88 -23.44
N THR A 497 13.40 18.08 -22.12
CA THR A 497 12.29 18.69 -21.39
C THR A 497 12.03 20.12 -21.86
N VAL A 498 10.83 20.40 -22.36
CA VAL A 498 10.42 21.72 -22.85
C VAL A 498 9.75 22.50 -21.72
N LEU A 499 10.29 23.68 -21.39
CA LEU A 499 9.70 24.62 -20.44
C LEU A 499 9.06 25.80 -21.19
N ALA A 500 7.74 25.91 -21.14
CA ALA A 500 6.99 26.97 -21.81
C ALA A 500 6.21 27.81 -20.78
N ASN A 501 6.66 29.03 -20.49
CA ASN A 501 6.03 29.89 -19.47
C ASN A 501 6.00 29.20 -18.09
N VAL A 502 7.15 28.67 -17.67
CA VAL A 502 7.33 28.00 -16.36
C VAL A 502 8.17 28.87 -15.44
N ARG A 503 7.77 28.96 -14.17
CA ARG A 503 8.57 29.60 -13.12
C ARG A 503 9.24 28.53 -12.26
N LEU A 504 10.52 28.73 -11.95
CA LEU A 504 11.28 27.88 -11.03
C LEU A 504 11.65 28.71 -9.80
N LEU A 505 11.25 28.25 -8.61
CA LEU A 505 11.49 28.92 -7.33
C LEU A 505 12.21 27.99 -6.35
N GLY A 506 13.09 28.55 -5.52
CA GLY A 506 13.79 27.81 -4.47
C GLY A 506 14.91 26.88 -4.96
N GLY A 507 15.33 27.03 -6.21
CA GLY A 507 16.48 26.31 -6.79
C GLY A 507 16.51 26.36 -8.31
N ASP A 508 17.56 25.82 -8.89
CA ASP A 508 17.75 25.74 -10.35
C ASP A 508 17.14 24.45 -10.94
N HIS A 509 16.95 24.45 -12.26
CA HIS A 509 16.69 23.24 -13.04
C HIS A 509 17.97 22.41 -13.14
N GLN A 510 17.97 21.23 -12.55
CA GLN A 510 19.07 20.29 -12.63
C GLN A 510 18.92 19.36 -13.85
N ILE A 511 19.91 19.34 -14.74
CA ILE A 511 20.02 18.32 -15.78
C ILE A 511 20.97 17.24 -15.29
N SER A 512 20.43 16.11 -14.86
CA SER A 512 21.18 14.91 -14.51
C SER A 512 20.23 13.74 -14.33
N ASP A 513 20.58 12.58 -14.87
CA ASP A 513 19.87 11.34 -14.58
C ASP A 513 20.23 10.85 -13.17
N PRO A 514 19.27 10.61 -12.26
CA PRO A 514 19.55 10.00 -10.94
C PRO A 514 19.99 8.54 -11.02
N ARG A 515 19.89 7.90 -12.19
CA ARG A 515 20.24 6.49 -12.42
C ARG A 515 21.69 6.28 -12.83
N ASP A 516 22.37 7.34 -13.27
CA ASP A 516 23.81 7.37 -13.60
C ASP A 516 24.66 7.64 -12.34
#